data_AF-A0A968K8W6-F1
#
_entry.id   AF-A0A968K8W6-F1
#
_cell.length_a   1.000
_cell.length_b   1.000
_cell.length_c   1.000
_cell.angle_alpha   90.00
_cell.angle_beta   90.00
_cell.angle_gamma   90.00
#
_symmetry.space_group_name_H-M   'P 1'
#
loop_
_entity.id
_entity.type
_entity.pdbx_description
1 polymer ?
#
loop_
_entity_poly.entity_id
_entity_poly.type
_entity_poly.pdbx_seq_one_letter_code
_entity_poly.pdbx_strand_id
1 'polypeptide(L)'
;MNIIVCIKPVPDISIISLSGDGEPQLDRDDLIYMVNQSDLAALELALQIKEQVKEGKVVLVSMTPPSNQRLLRRCLALGADEAICIWDRDLISSDSHITGM
;
A
#
# COMPACT_ATOMS: atom_id res chain seq x y z
N MET A 1 -1.72 -13.41 -18.66
CA MET A 1 -1.35 -13.81 -17.28
C MET A 1 -1.92 -12.80 -16.30
N ASN A 2 -2.57 -13.24 -15.22
CA ASN A 2 -3.09 -12.34 -14.20
C ASN A 2 -2.10 -12.26 -13.03
N ILE A 3 -1.80 -11.05 -12.58
CA ILE A 3 -0.81 -10.75 -11.54
C ILE A 3 -1.49 -9.98 -10.42
N ILE A 4 -1.30 -10.43 -9.18
CA ILE A 4 -1.73 -9.70 -7.98
C ILE A 4 -0.53 -8.98 -7.40
N VAL A 5 -0.70 -7.70 -7.06
CA VAL A 5 0.32 -6.90 -6.37
C VAL A 5 -0.27 -6.39 -5.06
N CYS A 6 0.36 -6.77 -3.95
CA CYS A 6 0.00 -6.27 -2.63
C CYS A 6 0.56 -4.85 -2.43
N ILE A 7 -0.29 -3.92 -2.04
CA ILE A 7 0.08 -2.51 -1.81
C ILE A 7 -0.12 -2.19 -0.33
N LYS A 8 0.89 -1.62 0.32
CA LYS A 8 0.86 -1.18 1.71
C LYS A 8 1.11 0.33 1.82
N PRO A 9 0.10 1.10 2.24
CA PRO A 9 0.33 2.44 2.75
C PRO A 9 1.21 2.40 3.99
N VAL A 10 2.26 3.22 4.01
CA VAL A 10 3.16 3.38 5.14
C VAL A 10 3.31 4.87 5.47
N PRO A 11 3.51 5.23 6.74
CA PRO A 11 3.82 6.61 7.09
C PRO A 11 5.14 7.02 6.43
N ASP A 12 5.20 8.26 5.95
CA ASP A 12 6.44 8.85 5.48
C ASP A 12 7.35 9.10 6.68
N ILE A 13 8.41 8.32 6.81
CA ILE A 13 9.34 8.42 7.93
C ILE A 13 10.31 9.60 7.80
N SER A 14 10.40 10.25 6.63
CA SER A 14 11.30 11.39 6.42
C SER A 14 10.82 12.66 7.12
N ILE A 15 9.52 12.75 7.41
CA ILE A 15 8.88 13.89 8.08
C ILE A 15 8.71 13.68 9.59
N ILE A 16 9.03 12.49 10.09
CA ILE A 16 8.87 12.15 11.51
C ILE A 16 10.06 12.74 12.29
N SER A 17 9.79 13.77 13.10
CA SER A 17 10.73 14.20 14.12
C SER A 17 10.47 13.43 15.42
N LEU A 18 11.49 12.76 15.95
CA LEU A 18 11.41 12.16 17.27
C LEU A 18 11.58 13.27 18.31
N SER A 19 10.51 13.65 19.00
CA SER A 19 10.60 14.51 20.18
C SER A 19 11.21 13.71 21.34
N GLY A 20 12.15 14.31 22.07
CA GLY A 20 12.97 13.63 23.06
C GLY A 20 12.27 13.20 24.35
N ASP A 21 13.05 12.45 25.14
CA ASP A 21 12.88 12.06 26.55
C ASP A 21 11.98 10.86 26.88
N GLY A 22 12.02 9.82 26.03
CA GLY A 22 11.84 8.42 26.49
C GLY A 22 10.73 7.63 25.80
N GLU A 23 9.78 8.28 25.13
CA GLU A 23 8.73 7.63 24.34
C GLU A 23 8.46 8.44 23.07
N PRO A 24 8.53 7.85 21.86
CA PRO A 24 8.17 8.55 20.63
C PRO A 24 6.67 8.85 20.63
N GLN A 25 6.29 10.06 21.04
CA GLN A 25 4.94 10.58 20.85
C GLN A 25 4.76 10.97 19.39
N LEU A 26 4.41 9.98 18.59
CA LEU A 26 3.97 10.16 17.21
C LEU A 26 2.47 10.38 17.21
N ASP A 27 2.05 11.62 16.97
CA ASP A 27 0.65 11.88 16.67
C ASP A 27 0.32 11.23 15.32
N ARG A 28 -0.60 10.27 15.35
CA ARG A 28 -0.99 9.52 14.15
C ARG A 28 -1.84 10.36 13.20
N ASP A 29 -2.44 11.44 13.69
CA ASP A 29 -3.24 12.35 12.88
C ASP A 29 -2.36 13.26 12.00
N ASP A 30 -1.10 13.48 12.40
CA ASP A 30 -0.11 14.25 11.63
C ASP A 30 0.66 13.41 10.60
N LEU A 31 0.45 12.10 10.58
CA LEU A 31 1.17 11.21 9.68
C LEU A 31 0.67 11.33 8.24
N ILE A 32 1.56 11.76 7.35
CA ILE A 32 1.34 11.68 5.91
C ILE A 32 1.68 10.25 5.46
N TYR A 33 0.71 9.57 4.86
CA TYR A 33 0.90 8.24 4.30
C TYR A 33 1.31 8.29 2.84
N MET A 34 2.23 7.41 2.47
CA MET A 34 2.68 7.15 1.10
C MET A 34 2.58 5.66 0.76
N VAL A 35 2.71 5.31 -0.51
CA VAL A 35 2.84 3.90 -0.93
C VAL A 35 4.25 3.43 -0.59
N ASN A 36 4.39 2.24 -0.01
CA ASN A 36 5.69 1.64 0.23
C ASN A 36 6.50 1.52 -1.08
N GLN A 37 7.78 1.92 -1.04
CA GLN A 37 8.61 2.00 -2.25
C GLN A 37 8.85 0.63 -2.89
N SER A 38 9.02 -0.42 -2.09
CA SER A 38 9.17 -1.79 -2.60
C SER A 38 7.93 -2.26 -3.35
N ASP A 39 6.74 -1.85 -2.92
CA ASP A 39 5.48 -2.22 -3.54
C ASP A 39 5.30 -1.50 -4.90
N LEU A 40 5.81 -0.26 -5.01
CA LEU A 40 5.87 0.45 -6.29
C LEU A 40 6.81 -0.26 -7.28
N ALA A 41 7.96 -0.76 -6.82
CA ALA A 41 8.85 -1.56 -7.65
C ALA A 41 8.21 -2.89 -8.09
N ALA A 42 7.43 -3.53 -7.19
CA ALA A 42 6.66 -4.72 -7.52
C ALA A 42 5.57 -4.44 -8.56
N LEU A 43 4.85 -3.31 -8.44
CA LEU A 43 3.87 -2.86 -9.43
C LEU A 43 4.54 -2.61 -10.79
N GLU A 44 5.66 -1.90 -10.82
CA GLU A 44 6.41 -1.64 -12.05
C GLU A 44 6.80 -2.95 -12.75
N LEU A 45 7.36 -3.91 -12.01
CA LEU A 45 7.72 -5.21 -12.57
C LEU A 45 6.48 -5.97 -13.09
N ALA A 46 5.36 -5.92 -12.36
CA ALA A 46 4.12 -6.54 -12.81
C ALA A 46 3.59 -5.94 -14.12
N LEU A 47 3.68 -4.61 -14.27
CA LEU A 47 3.30 -3.91 -15.49
C LEU A 47 4.21 -4.29 -16.66
N GLN A 48 5.53 -4.31 -16.46
CA GLN A 48 6.49 -4.74 -17.47
C GLN A 48 6.25 -6.18 -17.92
N ILE A 49 5.97 -7.09 -16.99
CA ILE A 49 5.64 -8.48 -17.31
C ILE A 49 4.33 -8.52 -18.10
N LYS A 50 3.29 -7.79 -17.69
CA LYS A 50 2.01 -7.70 -18.42
C LYS A 50 2.22 -7.20 -19.85
N GLU A 51 3.04 -6.19 -20.06
CA GLU A 51 3.38 -5.68 -21.40
C GLU A 51 4.08 -6.73 -22.26
N GLN A 52 5.00 -7.51 -21.69
CA GLN A 52 5.70 -8.59 -22.41
C GLN A 52 4.77 -9.71 -22.85
N VAL A 53 3.85 -10.13 -21.97
CA VAL A 53 2.90 -11.22 -22.26
C VAL A 53 1.68 -10.76 -23.08
N LYS A 54 1.45 -9.44 -23.18
CA LYS A 54 0.37 -8.77 -23.95
C LYS A 54 -1.06 -9.14 -23.59
N GLU A 55 -1.27 -9.98 -22.58
CA GLU A 55 -2.59 -10.44 -22.15
C GLU A 55 -2.66 -10.57 -20.61
N GLY A 56 -3.82 -10.28 -20.05
CA GLY A 56 -4.14 -10.43 -18.64
C GLY A 56 -4.17 -9.09 -17.89
N LYS A 57 -4.26 -9.17 -16.57
CA LYS A 57 -4.50 -8.01 -15.70
C LYS A 57 -3.47 -7.93 -14.57
N VAL A 58 -3.18 -6.70 -14.15
CA VAL A 58 -2.54 -6.38 -12.87
C VAL A 58 -3.62 -5.90 -11.92
N VAL A 59 -3.86 -6.66 -10.86
CA VAL A 59 -4.86 -6.37 -9.83
C VAL A 59 -4.14 -6.00 -8.54
N LEU A 60 -4.48 -4.83 -7.98
CA LEU A 60 -3.96 -4.40 -6.69
C LEU A 60 -4.79 -5.01 -5.57
N VAL A 61 -4.13 -5.45 -4.50
CA VAL A 61 -4.80 -5.83 -3.25
C VAL A 61 -4.20 -5.03 -2.11
N SER A 62 -5.04 -4.43 -1.28
CA SER A 62 -4.57 -3.69 -0.12
C SER A 62 -5.56 -3.73 1.03
N MET A 63 -5.03 -3.87 2.24
CA MET A 63 -5.76 -3.67 3.48
C MET A 63 -5.58 -2.22 3.94
N THR A 64 -6.56 -1.35 3.66
CA THR A 64 -6.37 0.11 3.76
C THR A 64 -7.63 0.85 4.26
N PRO A 65 -7.51 1.76 5.26
CA PRO A 65 -8.62 2.57 5.70
C PRO A 65 -9.15 3.51 4.61
N PRO A 66 -10.44 3.93 4.67
CA PRO A 66 -11.03 4.87 3.73
C PRO A 66 -10.20 6.15 3.51
N SER A 67 -9.57 6.68 4.56
CA SER A 67 -8.72 7.88 4.50
C SER A 67 -7.54 7.75 3.54
N ASN A 68 -7.02 6.54 3.33
CA ASN A 68 -5.82 6.27 2.55
C ASN A 68 -6.09 5.60 1.19
N GLN A 69 -7.36 5.40 0.82
CA GLN A 69 -7.73 4.82 -0.50
C GLN A 69 -7.22 5.63 -1.69
N ARG A 70 -6.93 6.93 -1.51
CA ARG A 70 -6.29 7.79 -2.52
C ARG A 70 -4.97 7.21 -3.03
N LEU A 71 -4.24 6.48 -2.19
CA LEU A 71 -2.97 5.86 -2.55
C LEU A 71 -3.17 4.68 -3.51
N LEU A 72 -4.22 3.88 -3.34
CA LEU A 72 -4.57 2.84 -4.32
C LEU A 72 -5.01 3.45 -5.65
N ARG A 73 -5.77 4.56 -5.62
CA ARG A 73 -6.16 5.28 -6.85
C ARG A 73 -4.94 5.81 -7.61
N ARG A 74 -3.90 6.24 -6.90
CA ARG A 74 -2.62 6.60 -7.51
C ARG A 74 -2.00 5.39 -8.24
N CYS A 75 -1.98 4.21 -7.62
CA CYS A 75 -1.45 3.00 -8.25
C CYS A 75 -2.29 2.55 -9.47
N LEU A 76 -3.62 2.69 -9.43
CA LEU A 76 -4.47 2.49 -10.61
C LEU A 76 -4.09 3.45 -11.75
N ALA A 77 -3.88 4.73 -11.43
CA ALA A 77 -3.46 5.72 -12.42
C ALA A 77 -2.06 5.45 -13.02
N LEU A 78 -1.22 4.66 -12.35
CA LEU A 78 0.07 4.21 -12.88
C LEU A 78 -0.04 3.05 -13.89
N GLY A 79 -1.22 2.43 -14.05
CA GLY A 79 -1.45 1.43 -15.09
C GLY A 79 -1.99 0.08 -14.61
N ALA A 80 -2.27 -0.08 -13.30
CA ALA A 80 -3.00 -1.24 -12.82
C ALA A 80 -4.45 -1.23 -13.31
N ASP A 81 -5.03 -2.40 -13.57
CA ASP A 81 -6.36 -2.52 -14.17
C ASP A 81 -7.47 -2.42 -13.13
N GLU A 82 -7.28 -3.05 -11.99
CA GLU A 82 -8.28 -3.21 -10.94
C GLU A 82 -7.64 -3.10 -9.55
N ALA A 83 -8.43 -2.76 -8.54
CA ALA A 83 -7.99 -2.72 -7.17
C ALA A 83 -9.06 -3.27 -6.22
N ILE A 84 -8.62 -4.09 -5.28
CA ILE A 84 -9.40 -4.62 -4.16
C ILE A 84 -8.89 -3.94 -2.90
N CYS A 85 -9.79 -3.25 -2.21
CA CYS A 85 -9.52 -2.61 -0.93
C CYS A 85 -10.28 -3.38 0.16
N ILE A 86 -9.54 -3.98 1.09
CA ILE A 86 -10.07 -4.69 2.25
C ILE A 86 -10.00 -3.73 3.42
N TRP A 87 -11.13 -3.51 4.09
CA TRP A 87 -11.16 -2.68 5.28
C TRP A 87 -12.23 -3.14 6.24
N ASP A 88 -11.82 -3.35 7.47
CA ASP A 88 -12.65 -3.52 8.64
C ASP A 88 -11.91 -2.89 9.83
N ARG A 89 -12.65 -2.37 10.81
CA ARG A 89 -12.06 -1.83 12.04
C ARG A 89 -11.31 -2.91 12.82
N ASP A 90 -11.74 -4.17 12.74
CA ASP A 90 -11.12 -5.30 13.43
C ASP A 90 -9.75 -5.70 12.86
N LEU A 91 -9.38 -5.16 11.69
CA LEU A 91 -8.08 -5.36 11.04
C LEU A 91 -6.99 -4.37 11.51
N ILE A 92 -7.35 -3.44 12.38
CA ILE A 92 -6.39 -2.47 12.92
C ILE A 92 -5.39 -3.19 13.82
N SER A 93 -4.09 -2.93 13.61
CA SER A 93 -3.00 -3.54 14.38
C SER A 93 -2.90 -5.06 14.27
N SER A 94 -3.46 -5.66 13.21
CA SER A 94 -3.24 -7.06 12.88
C SER A 94 -1.76 -7.37 12.71
N ASP A 95 -1.34 -8.55 13.14
CA ASP A 95 0.02 -9.04 12.95
C ASP A 95 0.24 -9.53 11.50
N SER A 96 1.44 -10.03 11.23
CA SER A 96 1.80 -10.56 9.91
C SER A 96 1.05 -11.83 9.55
N HIS A 97 0.64 -12.65 10.53
CA HIS A 97 -0.11 -13.87 10.28
C HIS A 97 -1.50 -13.53 9.76
N ILE A 98 -2.25 -12.66 10.44
CA ILE A 98 -3.57 -12.22 9.99
C ILE A 98 -3.50 -11.43 8.68
N THR A 99 -2.48 -10.58 8.51
CA THR A 99 -2.33 -9.79 7.27
C THR A 99 -1.94 -10.65 6.06
N GLY A 100 -1.21 -11.74 6.28
CA GLY A 100 -0.71 -12.61 5.21
C GLY A 100 -1.59 -13.83 4.90
N MET A 101 -2.58 -14.14 5.75
CA MET A 101 -3.55 -15.22 5.55
C MET A 101 -4.71 -14.83 4.63
#